data_AF-A0A4Q7G721-F1
#
_entry.id   AF-A0A4Q7G721-F1
#
_cell.length_a   1.000
_cell.length_b   1.000
_cell.length_c   1.000
_cell.angle_alpha   90.00
_cell.angle_beta   90.00
_cell.angle_gamma   90.00
#
_symmetry.space_group_name_H-M   'P 1'
#
loop_
_entity.id
_entity.type
_entity.pdbx_description
1 polymer ?
#
loop_
_entity_poly.entity_id
_entity_poly.type
_entity_poly.pdbx_seq_one_letter_code
_entity_poly.pdbx_strand_id
1 'polypeptide(L)' 'MTQWYFVWIEGPRGPVPQKWSTEGLWGQVTRQDVIVRFTLTEREAALSLDELARLHPVPEE' A
#
# COMPACT_ATOMS: atom_id res chain seq x y z
N MET A 1 -7.74 -12.22 -12.09
CA MET A 1 -7.92 -11.87 -10.66
C MET A 1 -7.01 -10.70 -10.38
N THR A 2 -7.58 -9.56 -9.98
CA THR A 2 -6.82 -8.35 -9.67
C THR A 2 -6.09 -8.55 -8.36
N GLN A 3 -4.77 -8.48 -8.36
CA GLN A 3 -4.00 -8.57 -7.13
C GLN A 3 -3.84 -7.17 -6.53
N TRP A 4 -4.15 -7.06 -5.25
CA TRP A 4 -4.12 -5.80 -4.52
C TRP A 4 -2.91 -5.76 -3.59
N TYR A 5 -2.42 -4.55 -3.37
CA TYR A 5 -1.29 -4.29 -2.51
C TYR A 5 -1.58 -3.08 -1.65
N PHE A 6 -1.18 -3.18 -0.40
CA PHE A 6 -1.06 -2.05 0.49
C PHE A 6 0.40 -1.66 0.58
N VAL A 7 0.67 -0.38 0.44
CA VAL A 7 2.03 0.15 0.42
C VAL A 7 2.12 1.36 1.31
N TRP A 8 3.24 1.47 2.02
CA TRP A 8 3.65 2.73 2.62
C TRP A 8 4.63 3.41 1.69
N ILE A 9 4.41 4.69 1.44
CA ILE A 9 5.32 5.50 0.65
C ILE A 9 5.86 6.67 1.45
N GLU A 10 7.05 7.13 1.12
CA GLU A 10 7.62 8.33 1.70
C GLU A 10 6.83 9.54 1.22
N GLY A 11 6.20 10.22 2.17
CA GLY A 11 5.51 11.48 1.94
C GLY A 11 6.30 12.65 2.51
N PRO A 12 6.03 13.89 2.06
CA PRO A 12 6.73 15.09 2.51
C PRO A 12 6.56 15.40 4.01
N ARG A 13 5.68 14.68 4.72
CA ARG A 13 5.42 14.81 6.16
C ARG A 13 5.58 13.47 6.91
N GLY A 14 6.18 12.48 6.28
CA GLY A 14 6.32 11.12 6.80
C GLY A 14 5.59 10.07 5.96
N PRO A 15 5.61 8.81 6.41
CA PRO A 15 5.03 7.67 5.68
C PRO A 15 3.52 7.85 5.44
N VAL A 16 3.09 7.63 4.19
CA VAL A 16 1.69 7.74 3.77
C VAL A 16 1.19 6.38 3.26
N PRO A 17 0.04 5.89 3.77
CA PRO A 17 -0.52 4.61 3.33
C PRO A 17 -1.24 4.77 1.99
N GLN A 18 -1.01 3.84 1.07
CA GLN A 18 -1.70 3.76 -0.23
C GLN A 18 -2.07 2.33 -0.58
N LYS A 19 -3.02 2.20 -1.52
CA LYS A 19 -3.53 0.93 -2.01
C LYS A 19 -3.50 0.90 -3.52
N TRP A 20 -2.89 -0.13 -4.07
CA TRP A 20 -2.69 -0.30 -5.50
C TRP A 20 -3.22 -1.64 -5.97
N SER A 21 -3.68 -1.68 -7.22
CA SER A 21 -4.06 -2.91 -7.92
C SER A 21 -3.09 -3.18 -9.08
N THR A 22 -2.91 -4.46 -9.43
CA THR A 22 -2.14 -4.88 -10.60
C THR A 22 -2.61 -4.25 -11.90
N GLU A 23 -3.91 -3.99 -12.03
CA GLU A 23 -4.51 -3.35 -13.21
C GLU A 23 -4.44 -1.82 -13.17
N GLY A 24 -4.38 -1.22 -11.98
CA GLY A 24 -4.57 0.21 -11.82
C GLY A 24 -3.29 1.04 -11.86
N LEU A 25 -2.14 0.54 -11.39
CA LEU A 25 -1.07 1.49 -11.05
C LEU A 25 0.37 0.98 -11.08
N TRP A 26 0.63 -0.29 -11.40
CA TRP A 26 2.03 -0.78 -11.43
C TRP A 26 2.85 -0.20 -12.59
N GLY A 27 2.21 0.24 -13.69
CA GLY A 27 2.89 0.78 -14.87
C GLY A 27 3.24 2.27 -14.83
N GLN A 28 2.59 3.07 -13.97
CA GLN A 28 2.86 4.52 -13.84
C GLN A 28 3.71 4.88 -12.61
N VAL A 29 3.94 3.92 -11.73
CA VAL A 29 4.67 4.08 -10.48
C VAL A 29 6.11 3.63 -10.72
N THR A 30 6.90 4.51 -11.34
CA THR A 30 8.34 4.60 -11.11
C THR A 30 8.58 5.18 -9.70
N ARG A 31 8.04 4.57 -8.63
CA ARG A 31 8.23 5.09 -7.25
C ARG A 31 9.47 4.51 -6.62
N GLN A 32 10.49 5.35 -6.55
CA GLN A 32 11.64 5.16 -5.68
C GLN A 32 11.28 5.38 -4.20
N ASP A 33 10.06 5.83 -3.90
CA ASP A 33 9.61 6.21 -2.56
C ASP A 33 8.74 5.15 -1.86
N VAL A 34 8.79 3.88 -2.27
CA VAL A 34 8.07 2.80 -1.54
C VAL A 34 8.90 2.35 -0.35
N ILE A 35 8.36 2.53 0.86
CA ILE A 35 8.99 2.12 2.12
C ILE A 35 8.78 0.62 2.33
N VAL A 36 7.53 0.17 2.25
CA VAL A 36 7.16 -1.25 2.41
C VAL A 36 5.92 -1.60 1.63
N ARG A 37 5.79 -2.87 1.24
CA ARG A 37 4.66 -3.43 0.50
C ARG A 37 4.13 -4.70 1.15
N PHE A 38 2.82 -4.76 1.26
CA PHE A 38 2.06 -5.91 1.71
C PHE A 38 1.13 -6.38 0.58
N THR A 39 1.14 -7.66 0.29
CA THR A 39 0.16 -8.27 -0.63
C THR A 39 -1.15 -8.45 0.11
N LEU A 40 -2.25 -7.96 -0.45
CA LEU A 40 -3.56 -8.06 0.15
C LEU A 40 -4.29 -9.31 -0.36
N THR A 41 -4.96 -10.00 0.55
CA THR A 41 -6.00 -10.96 0.21
C THR A 41 -7.25 -10.26 -0.31
N GLU A 42 -8.18 -10.99 -0.94
CA GLU A 42 -9.45 -10.42 -1.41
C GLU A 42 -10.27 -9.77 -0.27
N ARG A 43 -10.16 -10.30 0.96
CA ARG A 43 -10.82 -9.72 2.13
C ARG A 43 -10.20 -8.39 2.53
N GLU A 44 -8.86 -8.33 2.58
CA GLU A 44 -8.15 -7.09 2.90
C GLU A 44 -8.28 -6.04 1.79
N ALA A 45 -8.41 -6.50 0.54
CA ALA A 45 -8.70 -5.64 -0.60
C ALA A 45 -10.10 -4.99 -0.53
N ALA A 46 -11.00 -5.44 0.35
CA ALA A 46 -12.25 -4.73 0.63
C ALA A 46 -12.11 -3.69 1.75
N LEU A 47 -11.03 -3.73 2.54
CA LEU A 47 -10.82 -2.84 3.68
C LEU A 47 -10.39 -1.42 3.26
N SER A 48 -10.71 -0.48 4.14
CA SER A 48 -10.30 0.92 4.04
C SER A 48 -8.80 1.09 4.31
N LEU A 49 -8.21 2.21 3.86
CA LEU A 49 -6.79 2.50 4.12
C LEU A 49 -6.45 2.59 5.61
N ASP A 50 -7.34 3.14 6.46
CA ASP A 50 -7.13 3.21 7.92
C ASP A 50 -7.08 1.82 8.55
N GLU A 51 -8.00 0.93 8.14
CA GLU A 51 -8.02 -0.45 8.63
C GLU A 51 -6.77 -1.22 8.18
N LEU A 52 -6.35 -1.03 6.94
CA LEU A 52 -5.11 -1.61 6.42
C LEU A 52 -3.88 -1.07 7.15
N ALA A 53 -3.84 0.22 7.48
CA ALA A 53 -2.75 0.83 8.25
C ALA A 53 -2.70 0.32 9.70
N ARG A 54 -3.83 -0.08 10.28
CA ARG A 54 -3.85 -0.73 11.61
C ARG A 54 -3.36 -2.17 11.56
N LEU A 55 -3.68 -2.90 10.51
CA LEU A 55 -3.27 -4.30 10.33
C LEU A 55 -1.80 -4.41 9.91
N HIS A 56 -1.35 -3.48 9.07
CA HIS A 56 -0.02 -3.40 8.51
C HIS A 56 0.59 -2.04 8.87
N PRO A 57 0.99 -1.83 10.14
CA PRO A 57 1.59 -0.57 10.56
C PRO A 57 2.88 -0.30 9.79
N VAL A 58 3.26 0.99 9.72
CA VAL A 58 4.55 1.35 9.16
C VAL A 58 5.65 0.71 10.02
N PRO A 59 6.69 0.10 9.42
CA PRO A 59 7.81 -0.40 10.19
C PRO A 59 8.46 0.77 10.97
N GLU A 60 8.48 0.65 12.28
CA GLU A 60 9.24 1.52 13.17
C GLU A 60 10.71 1.03 13.13
N GLU A 61 11.66 1.92 12.81
CA GLU A 61 13.10 1.60 12.84
C GLU A 61 13.61 1.31 14.26
#